data_AF-A0A7K4IAQ8-F1
#
_entry.id   AF-A0A7K4IAQ8-F1
#
_cell.length_a   1.000
_cell.length_b   1.000
_cell.length_c   1.000
_cell.angle_alpha   90.00
_cell.angle_beta   90.00
_cell.angle_gamma   90.00
#
_symmetry.space_group_name_H-M   'P 1'
#
loop_
_entity.id
_entity.type
_entity.pdbx_description
1 polymer ?
#
loop_
_entity_poly.entity_id
_entity_poly.type
_entity_poly.pdbx_seq_one_letter_code
_entity_poly.pdbx_strand_id
1 'polypeptide(L)'
;MPSMSHLAERLTVPIAYSMPDTPLKEVTVTGIVRKHINRYVVWTDDRHQYTLSAIMPYAAVSPDHDSGKYAVFVGKRVRASRLLDGSTLWNAHLEAV
;
A
#
# COMPACT_ATOMS: atom_id res chain seq x y z
N MET A 1 34.34 49.18 13.47
CA MET A 1 33.42 48.74 12.40
C MET A 1 33.19 47.25 12.55
N PRO A 2 32.00 46.76 12.94
CA PRO A 2 31.70 45.34 12.94
C PRO A 2 31.27 44.88 11.55
N SER A 3 31.87 43.77 11.10
CA SER A 3 31.60 43.12 9.82
C SER A 3 30.21 42.48 9.81
N MET A 4 29.42 42.78 8.77
CA MET A 4 28.15 42.13 8.48
C MET A 4 28.38 40.72 7.92
N SER A 5 28.45 39.73 8.81
CA SER A 5 28.33 38.32 8.44
C SER A 5 26.97 37.79 8.93
N HIS A 6 25.92 38.22 8.26
CA HIS A 6 24.59 37.63 8.34
C HIS A 6 24.13 37.39 6.91
N LEU A 7 23.50 36.24 6.66
CA LEU A 7 22.92 35.76 5.39
C LEU A 7 23.86 34.87 4.55
N ALA A 8 23.83 33.57 4.84
CA ALA A 8 23.25 32.58 3.91
C ALA A 8 23.53 31.15 4.41
N GLU A 9 22.99 30.77 5.57
CA GLU A 9 22.71 29.37 5.82
C GLU A 9 21.54 28.97 4.92
N ARG A 10 21.85 28.59 3.68
CA ARG A 10 20.92 27.87 2.83
C ARG A 10 20.62 26.55 3.54
N LEU A 11 19.50 26.52 4.24
CA LEU A 11 18.83 25.31 4.70
C LEU A 11 18.60 24.40 3.49
N THR A 12 19.56 23.53 3.18
CA THR A 12 19.28 22.30 2.44
C THR A 12 18.42 21.47 3.37
N VAL A 13 17.11 21.63 3.23
CA VAL A 13 16.15 20.67 3.79
C VAL A 13 16.44 19.36 3.04
N PRO A 14 16.93 18.29 3.69
CA PRO A 14 16.86 16.99 3.06
C PRO A 14 15.37 16.71 2.92
N ILE A 15 14.86 16.65 1.70
CA ILE A 15 13.56 16.07 1.44
C ILE A 15 13.74 14.60 1.80
N ALA A 16 13.55 14.27 3.08
CA ALA A 16 13.35 12.91 3.50
C ALA A 16 12.04 12.48 2.85
N TYR A 17 12.15 11.88 1.67
CA TYR A 17 11.14 10.95 1.23
C TYR A 17 11.06 9.91 2.34
N SER A 18 10.05 10.03 3.22
CA SER A 18 9.64 8.95 4.09
C SER A 18 9.12 7.84 3.20
N MET A 19 10.03 7.06 2.61
CA MET A 19 9.71 5.70 2.24
C MET A 19 9.33 5.02 3.56
N PRO A 20 8.19 4.33 3.65
CA PRO A 20 7.91 3.54 4.83
C PRO A 20 9.05 2.51 4.94
N ASP A 21 9.90 2.64 5.97
CA ASP A 21 10.95 1.67 6.33
C ASP A 21 10.36 0.31 6.75
N THR A 22 9.12 0.01 6.38
CA THR A 22 8.48 -1.28 6.63
C THR A 22 8.93 -2.22 5.52
N PRO A 23 9.78 -3.23 5.82
CA PRO A 23 10.20 -4.17 4.80
C PRO A 23 8.97 -4.91 4.25
N LEU A 24 8.90 -5.06 2.93
CA LEU A 24 7.88 -5.86 2.28
C LEU A 24 7.98 -7.30 2.78
N LYS A 25 6.86 -7.85 3.26
CA LYS A 25 6.79 -9.23 3.74
C LYS A 25 5.83 -10.03 2.90
N GLU A 26 6.22 -11.23 2.52
CA GLU A 26 5.25 -12.18 1.97
C GLU A 26 4.32 -12.65 3.08
N VAL A 27 3.01 -12.47 2.86
CA VAL A 27 1.97 -12.89 3.78
C VAL A 27 0.88 -13.65 3.05
N THR A 28 0.11 -14.39 3.84
CA THR A 28 -1.17 -14.96 3.43
C THR A 28 -2.18 -14.60 4.51
N VAL A 29 -3.30 -14.03 4.10
CA VAL A 29 -4.42 -13.68 4.99
C VAL A 29 -5.72 -14.26 4.46
N THR A 30 -6.67 -14.53 5.35
CA THR A 30 -8.03 -14.97 4.98
C THR A 30 -9.02 -13.90 5.41
N GLY A 31 -9.98 -13.60 4.55
CA GLY A 31 -10.95 -12.57 4.83
C GLY A 31 -12.04 -12.43 3.78
N ILE A 32 -12.87 -11.40 3.93
CA ILE A 32 -13.94 -11.07 2.98
C ILE A 32 -13.50 -9.89 2.14
N VAL A 33 -13.61 -10.02 0.82
CA VAL A 33 -13.32 -8.89 -0.09
C VAL A 33 -14.47 -7.90 -0.08
N ARG A 34 -14.14 -6.62 0.05
CA ARG A 34 -15.08 -5.50 -0.03
C ARG A 34 -14.57 -4.46 -1.02
N LYS A 35 -15.49 -3.68 -1.58
CA LYS A 35 -15.17 -2.50 -2.37
C LYS A 35 -15.49 -1.26 -1.54
N HIS A 36 -14.51 -0.39 -1.37
CA HIS A 36 -14.64 0.91 -0.71
C HIS A 36 -14.27 2.01 -1.71
N ILE A 37 -15.28 2.75 -2.17
CA ILE A 37 -15.15 3.81 -3.19
C ILE A 37 -14.47 3.22 -4.45
N ASN A 38 -13.20 3.56 -4.70
CA ASN A 38 -12.41 3.14 -5.85
C ASN A 38 -11.39 2.04 -5.52
N ARG A 39 -11.40 1.49 -4.30
CA ARG A 39 -10.41 0.50 -3.85
C ARG A 39 -11.07 -0.81 -3.46
N TYR A 40 -10.34 -1.90 -3.64
CA TYR A 40 -10.70 -3.19 -3.09
C TYR A 40 -9.89 -3.44 -1.82
N VAL A 41 -10.53 -4.03 -0.82
CA VAL A 41 -9.90 -4.35 0.45
C VAL A 41 -10.28 -5.76 0.84
N VAL A 42 -9.40 -6.44 1.57
CA VAL A 42 -9.73 -7.67 2.29
C VAL A 42 -9.88 -7.33 3.77
N TRP A 43 -11.05 -7.64 4.32
CA TRP A 43 -11.31 -7.56 5.76
C TRP A 43 -11.05 -8.93 6.37
N THR A 44 -10.00 -9.04 7.15
CA THR A 44 -9.51 -10.32 7.69
C THR A 44 -10.22 -10.68 8.99
N ASP A 45 -10.14 -11.96 9.37
CA ASP A 45 -10.86 -12.47 10.56
C ASP A 45 -10.35 -11.90 11.88
N ASP A 46 -9.07 -11.54 11.91
CA ASP A 46 -8.41 -10.81 13.00
C ASP A 46 -8.74 -9.31 13.03
N ARG A 47 -9.74 -8.89 12.21
CA ARG A 47 -10.27 -7.53 12.12
C ARG A 47 -9.28 -6.50 11.58
N HIS A 48 -8.26 -6.94 10.85
CA HIS A 48 -7.43 -6.05 10.05
C HIS A 48 -8.06 -5.80 8.66
N GLN A 49 -7.68 -4.69 8.06
CA GLN A 49 -8.08 -4.34 6.71
C GLN A 49 -6.82 -4.08 5.89
N TYR A 50 -6.71 -4.76 4.76
CA TYR A 50 -5.62 -4.56 3.82
C TYR A 50 -6.17 -4.11 2.47
N THR A 51 -5.55 -3.09 1.88
CA THR A 51 -5.85 -2.66 0.50
C THR A 51 -5.29 -3.70 -0.47
N LEU A 52 -6.05 -4.04 -1.51
CA LEU A 52 -5.61 -4.94 -2.56
C LEU A 52 -5.11 -4.12 -3.75
N SER A 53 -3.83 -4.28 -4.09
CA SER A 53 -3.22 -3.68 -5.26
C SER A 53 -2.93 -4.77 -6.29
N ALA A 54 -3.30 -4.50 -7.55
CA ALA A 54 -3.10 -5.43 -8.65
C ALA A 54 -1.70 -5.37 -9.25
N ILE A 55 -0.91 -4.37 -8.87
CA ILE A 55 0.42 -4.07 -9.40
C ILE A 55 1.50 -4.38 -8.37
N MET A 56 2.75 -4.43 -8.82
CA MET A 56 3.90 -4.47 -7.91
C MET A 56 4.09 -3.13 -7.20
N PRO A 57 4.73 -3.13 -6.00
CA PRO A 57 5.18 -1.90 -5.37
C PRO A 57 6.06 -1.09 -6.33
N TYR A 58 6.00 0.24 -6.22
CA TYR A 58 6.85 1.18 -6.99
C TYR A 58 6.67 1.16 -8.52
N ALA A 59 5.67 0.45 -9.05
CA ALA A 59 5.32 0.59 -10.45
C ALA A 59 4.90 2.04 -10.76
N ALA A 60 5.23 2.54 -11.95
CA ALA A 60 4.94 3.90 -12.39
C ALA A 60 3.46 4.13 -12.76
N VAL A 61 2.55 3.49 -12.04
CA VAL A 61 1.09 3.57 -12.22
C VAL A 61 0.41 3.67 -10.85
N SER A 62 -0.83 4.14 -10.83
CA SER A 62 -1.61 4.27 -9.58
C SER A 62 -1.83 2.90 -8.92
N PRO A 63 -1.84 2.78 -7.58
CA PRO A 63 -2.10 1.52 -6.86
C PRO A 63 -3.44 0.84 -7.16
N ASP A 64 -4.42 1.59 -7.67
CA ASP A 64 -5.72 1.07 -8.12
C ASP A 64 -5.73 0.64 -9.60
N HIS A 65 -4.61 0.80 -10.31
CA HIS A 65 -4.44 0.31 -11.68
C HIS A 65 -4.72 -1.19 -11.74
N ASP A 66 -5.57 -1.61 -12.68
CA ASP A 66 -6.02 -2.99 -12.87
C ASP A 66 -6.69 -3.64 -11.63
N SER A 67 -7.04 -2.86 -10.60
CA SER A 67 -7.71 -3.37 -9.40
C SER A 67 -9.10 -3.96 -9.68
N GLY A 68 -9.68 -3.64 -10.85
CA GLY A 68 -10.89 -4.25 -11.37
C GLY A 68 -10.86 -5.78 -11.42
N LYS A 69 -9.66 -6.40 -11.48
CA LYS A 69 -9.51 -7.87 -11.42
C LYS A 69 -10.08 -8.48 -10.14
N TYR A 70 -10.22 -7.71 -9.06
CA TYR A 70 -10.78 -8.17 -7.79
C TYR A 70 -12.31 -8.10 -7.72
N ALA A 71 -12.97 -7.50 -8.71
CA ALA A 71 -14.43 -7.33 -8.71
C ALA A 71 -15.17 -8.66 -8.55
N VAL A 72 -14.68 -9.73 -9.15
CA VAL A 72 -15.29 -11.08 -9.12
C VAL A 72 -15.28 -11.72 -7.73
N PHE A 73 -14.49 -11.17 -6.79
CA PHE A 73 -14.35 -11.68 -5.43
C PHE A 73 -15.14 -10.85 -4.40
N VAL A 74 -15.73 -9.71 -4.77
CA VAL A 74 -16.48 -8.86 -3.83
C VAL A 74 -17.58 -9.65 -3.13
N GLY A 75 -17.64 -9.55 -1.80
CA GLY A 75 -18.57 -10.28 -0.95
C GLY A 75 -18.18 -11.74 -0.67
N LYS A 76 -17.15 -12.26 -1.34
CA LYS A 76 -16.67 -13.63 -1.14
C LYS A 76 -15.58 -13.67 -0.09
N ARG A 77 -15.53 -14.81 0.59
CA ARG A 77 -14.42 -15.19 1.45
C ARG A 77 -13.28 -15.70 0.58
N VAL A 78 -12.08 -15.17 0.80
CA VAL A 78 -10.90 -15.50 0.01
C VAL A 78 -9.68 -15.70 0.89
N ARG A 79 -8.73 -16.46 0.37
CA ARG A 79 -7.33 -16.47 0.79
C ARG A 79 -6.58 -15.50 -0.12
N ALA A 80 -6.04 -14.43 0.46
CA ALA A 80 -5.24 -13.43 -0.22
C ALA A 80 -3.77 -13.63 0.14
N SER A 81 -2.88 -13.62 -0.84
CA SER A 81 -1.43 -13.74 -0.61
C SER A 81 -0.65 -12.73 -1.45
N ARG A 82 0.58 -12.40 -1.00
CA ARG A 82 1.70 -11.67 -1.67
C ARG A 82 2.36 -10.67 -0.71
N LEU A 83 2.97 -9.60 -1.24
CA LEU A 83 3.82 -8.66 -0.51
C LEU A 83 2.98 -7.64 0.24
N LEU A 84 3.20 -7.51 1.55
CA LEU A 84 2.55 -6.55 2.43
C LEU A 84 3.53 -5.47 2.88
N ASP A 85 3.16 -4.20 2.74
CA ASP A 85 3.90 -3.02 3.22
C ASP A 85 3.37 -2.45 4.55
N GLY A 86 2.52 -3.22 5.24
CA GLY A 86 1.83 -2.85 6.47
C GLY A 86 0.34 -2.52 6.27
N SER A 87 -0.06 -2.08 5.08
CA SER A 87 -1.47 -1.72 4.81
C SER A 87 -1.99 -2.14 3.43
N THR A 88 -1.09 -2.44 2.50
CA THR A 88 -1.41 -2.82 1.13
C THR A 88 -0.79 -4.17 0.80
N LEU A 89 -1.63 -5.09 0.32
CA LEU A 89 -1.22 -6.34 -0.28
C LEU A 89 -0.99 -6.10 -1.77
N TRP A 90 0.27 -6.05 -2.16
CA TRP A 90 0.71 -5.76 -3.52
C TRP A 90 0.71 -6.99 -4.41
N ASN A 91 0.36 -6.77 -5.68
CA ASN A 91 0.14 -7.80 -6.69
C ASN A 91 -0.67 -8.98 -6.12
N ALA A 92 -1.72 -8.67 -5.35
CA ALA A 92 -2.41 -9.66 -4.54
C ALA A 92 -3.02 -10.76 -5.41
N HIS A 93 -2.80 -12.00 -4.99
CA HIS A 93 -3.41 -13.20 -5.57
C HIS A 93 -4.55 -13.66 -4.66
N LEU A 94 -5.75 -13.86 -5.22
CA LEU A 94 -6.95 -14.25 -4.48
C LEU A 94 -7.45 -15.62 -4.92
N GLU A 95 -7.79 -16.45 -3.94
CA GLU A 95 -8.42 -17.76 -4.14
C GLU A 95 -9.67 -17.84 -3.27
N ALA A 96 -10.78 -18.33 -3.82
CA ALA A 96 -12.00 -18.54 -3.04
C ALA A 96 -11.80 -19.67 -2.02
N VAL A 97 -12.40 -19.52 -0.83
CA VAL A 97 -12.40 -20.51 0.26
C VAL A 97 -13.78 -21.13 0.41
#